data_AF-A0A6V7NKN8-F1
#
_entry.id   AF-A0A6V7NKN8-F1
#
_cell.length_a   1.000
_cell.length_b   1.000
_cell.length_c   1.000
_cell.angle_alpha   90.00
_cell.angle_beta   90.00
_cell.angle_gamma   90.00
#
_symmetry.space_group_name_H-M   'P 1'
#
loop_
_entity.id
_entity.type
_entity.pdbx_description
1 polymer ?
#
loop_
_entity_poly.entity_id
_entity_poly.type
_entity_poly.pdbx_seq_one_letter_code
_entity_poly.pdbx_strand_id
1 'polypeptide(L)'
;MIGFMGAMISNLAFVFRNIFSKKGMKGKSVSGMNYYACLSMLSLLILTPFAFAVEGPQMWAAGWEKAISQIGPHFIWWVAAQSIFYHLYNQVSYMSLDEISPLTFSIGNTMKRISVIVSSIIIFHTPVQPVNALGAAIAILGTFLYSQAKN
;
A
#
# COMPACT_ATOMS: atom_id res chain seq x y z
N MET A 1 0.62 -16.85 -10.46
CA MET A 1 1.90 -17.00 -9.72
C MET A 1 2.67 -15.68 -9.61
N ILE A 2 2.91 -14.94 -10.70
CA ILE A 2 3.62 -13.64 -10.69
C ILE A 2 3.02 -12.65 -9.68
N GLY A 3 1.69 -12.47 -9.66
CA GLY A 3 1.03 -11.56 -8.71
C GLY A 3 1.21 -11.94 -7.23
N PHE A 4 1.21 -13.23 -6.91
CA PHE A 4 1.46 -13.71 -5.55
C PHE A 4 2.91 -13.46 -5.11
N MET A 5 3.88 -13.75 -5.98
CA MET A 5 5.29 -13.47 -5.71
C MET A 5 5.54 -11.97 -5.54
N GLY A 6 4.96 -11.13 -6.40
CA GLY A 6 5.03 -9.68 -6.27
C GLY A 6 4.45 -9.18 -4.95
N ALA A 7 3.31 -9.72 -4.52
CA ALA A 7 2.73 -9.41 -3.23
C ALA A 7 3.67 -9.79 -2.07
N MET A 8 4.34 -10.94 -2.14
CA MET A 8 5.26 -11.39 -1.10
C MET A 8 6.54 -10.55 -1.03
N ILE A 9 7.12 -10.20 -2.18
CA ILE A 9 8.25 -9.28 -2.27
C ILE A 9 7.86 -7.90 -1.68
N SER A 10 6.66 -7.42 -1.98
CA SER A 10 6.18 -6.14 -1.45
C SER A 10 6.11 -6.13 0.08
N ASN A 11 5.65 -7.23 0.70
CA ASN A 11 5.58 -7.33 2.16
C ASN A 11 6.97 -7.20 2.79
N LEU A 12 7.98 -7.87 2.22
CA LEU A 12 9.36 -7.77 2.69
C LEU A 12 9.91 -6.34 2.52
N ALA A 13 9.73 -5.75 1.34
CA ALA A 13 10.18 -4.39 1.05
C ALA A 13 9.53 -3.34 1.98
N PHE A 14 8.24 -3.46 2.26
CA PHE A 14 7.53 -2.56 3.18
C PHE A 14 8.02 -2.69 4.62
N VAL A 15 8.32 -3.90 5.09
CA VAL A 15 8.87 -4.10 6.44
C VAL A 15 10.25 -3.44 6.55
N PHE A 16 11.14 -3.65 5.57
CA PHE A 16 12.44 -2.98 5.56
C PHE A 16 12.30 -1.46 5.53
N ARG A 17 11.43 -0.94 4.66
CA ARG A 17 11.14 0.50 4.60
C ARG A 17 10.74 1.02 5.99
N ASN A 18 9.81 0.37 6.67
CA ASN A 18 9.32 0.85 7.97
C ASN A 18 10.41 0.80 9.06
N ILE A 19 11.23 -0.26 9.11
CA ILE A 19 12.33 -0.40 10.08
C ILE A 19 13.40 0.67 9.83
N PHE A 20 13.86 0.81 8.59
CA PHE A 20 14.90 1.79 8.24
C PHE A 20 14.39 3.22 8.37
N SER A 21 13.14 3.50 7.98
CA SER A 21 12.51 4.81 8.20
C SER A 21 12.47 5.17 9.67
N LYS A 22 12.01 4.26 10.55
CA LYS A 22 12.00 4.51 12.01
C LYS A 22 13.40 4.76 12.56
N LYS A 23 14.40 3.98 12.11
CA LYS A 23 15.80 4.17 12.52
C LYS A 23 16.35 5.53 12.04
N GLY A 24 16.03 5.93 10.81
CA GLY A 24 16.42 7.21 10.23
C GLY A 24 15.78 8.41 10.93
N MET A 25 14.50 8.30 11.28
CA MET A 25 13.75 9.33 12.03
C MET A 25 14.37 9.58 13.40
N LYS A 26 14.68 8.52 14.17
CA LYS A 26 15.37 8.64 15.47
C LYS A 26 16.80 9.18 15.36
N GLY A 27 17.54 8.79 14.32
CA GLY A 27 18.96 9.18 14.17
C GLY A 27 19.19 10.62 13.69
N LYS A 28 18.19 11.23 13.03
CA LYS A 28 18.30 12.59 12.48
C LYS A 28 17.33 13.59 13.14
N SER A 29 16.54 13.16 14.13
CA SER A 29 15.47 13.96 14.76
C SER A 29 14.52 14.61 13.74
N VAL A 30 14.20 13.89 12.67
CA VAL A 30 13.30 14.36 11.62
C VAL A 30 11.91 13.78 11.87
N SER A 31 10.89 14.64 11.88
CA SER A 31 9.49 14.22 12.03
C SER A 31 9.08 13.27 10.91
N GLY A 32 8.15 12.35 11.20
CA GLY A 32 7.66 11.38 10.21
C GLY A 32 7.12 12.03 8.95
N MET A 33 6.49 13.20 9.07
CA MET A 33 5.99 13.96 7.93
C MET A 33 7.12 14.43 7.00
N ASN A 34 8.16 15.05 7.55
CA ASN A 34 9.30 15.53 6.75
C ASN A 34 10.10 14.36 6.16
N TYR A 35 10.21 13.26 6.91
CA TYR A 35 10.85 12.05 6.43
C TYR A 35 10.10 11.44 5.24
N TYR A 36 8.76 11.38 5.32
CA TYR A 36 7.92 10.94 4.22
C TYR A 36 8.03 11.87 3.00
N ALA A 37 8.04 13.19 3.20
CA ALA A 37 8.19 14.15 2.10
C ALA A 37 9.50 13.92 1.33
N CYS A 38 10.62 13.77 2.05
CA CYS A 38 11.92 13.45 1.46
C CYS A 38 11.89 12.11 0.69
N LEU A 39 11.31 11.08 1.31
CA LEU A 39 11.21 9.76 0.70
C LEU A 39 10.32 9.77 -0.55
N SER A 40 9.23 10.55 -0.56
CA SER A 40 8.34 10.70 -1.72
C SER A 40 9.03 11.42 -2.87
N MET A 41 9.82 12.47 -2.60
CA MET A 41 10.59 13.18 -3.63
C MET A 41 11.67 12.27 -4.26
N LEU A 42 12.42 11.54 -3.44
CA LEU A 42 13.41 10.58 -3.94
C LEU A 42 12.75 9.43 -4.72
N SER A 43 11.61 8.94 -4.23
CA SER A 43 10.85 7.89 -4.92
C SER A 43 10.39 8.36 -6.30
N LEU A 44 9.95 9.61 -6.44
CA LEU A 44 9.58 10.17 -7.74
C LEU A 44 10.77 10.17 -8.70
N LEU A 45 11.95 10.63 -8.25
CA LEU A 45 13.15 10.69 -9.09
C LEU A 45 13.64 9.32 -9.55
N ILE A 46 13.54 8.30 -8.70
CA ILE A 46 14.00 6.93 -9.02
C ILE A 46 12.95 6.19 -9.86
N LEU A 47 11.66 6.34 -9.54
CA LEU A 47 10.59 5.59 -10.18
C LEU A 47 10.30 6.11 -11.59
N THR A 48 10.43 7.42 -11.83
CA THR A 48 10.14 8.04 -13.15
C THR A 48 10.94 7.38 -14.28
N PRO A 49 12.29 7.32 -14.26
CA PRO A 49 13.06 6.69 -15.33
C PRO A 49 12.78 5.19 -15.46
N PHE A 50 12.52 4.50 -14.35
CA PHE A 50 12.17 3.08 -14.37
C PHE A 50 10.81 2.84 -15.05
N ALA A 51 9.82 3.67 -14.75
CA ALA A 51 8.49 3.57 -15.34
C ALA A 51 8.54 3.80 -16.87
N PHE A 52 9.31 4.80 -17.33
CA PHE A 52 9.54 5.00 -18.76
C PHE A 52 10.29 3.83 -19.42
N ALA A 53 11.28 3.23 -18.75
CA ALA A 53 12.05 2.13 -19.30
C ALA A 53 11.26 0.81 -19.40
N VAL A 54 10.37 0.54 -18.45
CA VAL A 54 9.61 -0.72 -18.38
C VAL A 54 8.31 -0.67 -19.17
N GLU A 55 7.55 0.41 -19.05
CA GLU A 55 6.21 0.51 -19.66
C GLU A 55 6.28 1.27 -20.99
N GLY A 56 7.04 2.36 -21.04
CA GLY A 56 7.17 3.19 -22.24
C GLY A 56 5.90 3.97 -22.61
N PRO A 57 6.02 4.99 -23.49
CA PRO A 57 4.92 5.90 -23.81
C PRO A 57 3.76 5.22 -24.56
N GLN A 58 4.03 4.15 -25.31
CA GLN A 58 3.01 3.44 -26.08
C GLN A 58 2.04 2.66 -25.17
N MET A 59 2.54 1.99 -24.14
CA MET A 59 1.70 1.26 -23.18
C MET A 59 0.84 2.21 -22.35
N TRP A 60 1.38 3.38 -22.00
CA TRP A 60 0.64 4.41 -21.29
C TRP A 60 -0.51 4.96 -22.11
N ALA A 61 -0.26 5.29 -23.39
CA ALA A 61 -1.30 5.77 -24.30
C ALA A 61 -2.43 4.73 -24.46
N ALA A 62 -2.07 3.47 -24.71
CA ALA A 62 -3.04 2.38 -24.85
C ALA A 62 -3.85 2.15 -23.55
N GLY A 63 -3.20 2.20 -22.39
CA GLY A 63 -3.87 2.08 -21.10
C GLY A 63 -4.83 3.24 -20.82
N TRP A 64 -4.42 4.46 -21.18
CA TRP A 64 -5.20 5.67 -21.01
C TRP A 64 -6.46 5.68 -21.89
N GLU A 65 -6.33 5.35 -23.17
CA GLU A 65 -7.47 5.23 -24.09
C GLU A 65 -8.45 4.16 -23.62
N LYS A 66 -7.94 3.00 -23.21
CA LYS A 66 -8.78 1.93 -22.67
C LYS A 66 -9.52 2.38 -21.41
N ALA A 67 -8.87 3.07 -20.49
CA ALA A 67 -9.51 3.57 -19.27
C ALA A 67 -10.61 4.59 -19.57
N ILE A 68 -10.36 5.54 -20.46
CA ILE A 68 -11.37 6.52 -20.90
C ILE A 68 -12.54 5.82 -21.59
N SER A 69 -12.30 4.80 -22.42
CA SER A 69 -13.38 4.08 -23.10
C SER A 69 -14.31 3.34 -22.14
N GLN A 70 -13.81 2.89 -20.99
CA GLN A 70 -14.56 2.11 -20.02
C GLN A 70 -15.25 2.97 -18.95
N ILE A 71 -14.57 4.03 -18.50
CA ILE A 71 -14.98 4.84 -17.34
C ILE A 71 -15.50 6.23 -17.79
N GLY A 72 -15.18 6.65 -19.01
CA GLY A 72 -15.50 7.97 -19.54
C GLY A 72 -14.52 9.07 -19.07
N PRO A 73 -14.78 10.34 -19.44
CA PRO A 73 -13.88 11.47 -19.13
C PRO A 73 -13.72 11.74 -17.63
N HIS A 74 -14.66 11.26 -16.80
CA HIS A 74 -14.56 11.34 -15.33
C HIS A 74 -13.42 10.51 -14.74
N PHE A 75 -12.79 9.62 -15.52
CA PHE A 75 -11.61 8.86 -15.11
C PHE A 75 -10.50 9.74 -14.54
N ILE A 76 -10.28 10.93 -15.10
CA ILE A 76 -9.26 11.88 -14.64
C ILE A 76 -9.52 12.29 -13.18
N TRP A 77 -10.79 12.50 -12.82
CA TRP A 77 -11.15 12.82 -11.44
C TRP A 77 -10.88 11.67 -10.48
N TRP A 78 -11.14 10.44 -10.90
CA TRP A 78 -10.81 9.25 -10.12
C TRP A 78 -9.31 9.07 -9.92
N VAL A 79 -8.49 9.34 -10.96
CA VAL A 79 -7.02 9.32 -10.87
C VAL A 79 -6.53 10.38 -9.89
N ALA A 80 -7.06 11.61 -9.98
CA ALA A 80 -6.71 12.70 -9.08
C ALA A 80 -7.08 12.37 -7.62
N ALA A 81 -8.32 11.93 -7.38
CA ALA A 81 -8.79 11.53 -6.07
C ALA A 81 -7.93 10.40 -5.47
N GLN A 82 -7.68 9.34 -6.24
CA GLN A 82 -6.84 8.22 -5.81
C GLN A 82 -5.43 8.68 -5.44
N SER A 83 -4.84 9.59 -6.21
CA SER A 83 -3.49 10.11 -5.94
C SER A 83 -3.44 10.90 -4.64
N ILE A 84 -4.43 11.76 -4.39
CA ILE A 84 -4.55 12.55 -3.17
C ILE A 84 -4.72 11.64 -1.95
N PHE A 85 -5.68 10.71 -1.99
CA PHE A 85 -5.91 9.78 -0.89
C PHE A 85 -4.72 8.86 -0.62
N TYR A 86 -4.01 8.43 -1.67
CA TYR A 86 -2.79 7.65 -1.53
C TYR A 86 -1.69 8.43 -0.80
N HIS A 87 -1.48 9.71 -1.18
CA HIS A 87 -0.48 10.54 -0.53
C HIS A 87 -0.84 10.82 0.94
N LEU A 88 -2.08 11.23 1.20
CA LEU A 88 -2.57 11.50 2.57
C LEU A 88 -2.48 10.26 3.45
N TYR A 89 -2.85 9.08 2.94
CA TYR A 89 -2.71 7.82 3.65
C TYR A 89 -1.26 7.57 4.07
N ASN A 90 -0.29 7.72 3.15
CA ASN A 90 1.11 7.48 3.46
C ASN A 90 1.67 8.54 4.41
N GLN A 91 1.25 9.80 4.28
CA GLN A 91 1.65 10.88 5.21
C GLN A 91 1.19 10.57 6.64
N VAL A 92 -0.11 10.26 6.82
CA VAL A 92 -0.65 9.86 8.13
C VAL A 92 0.04 8.60 8.66
N SER A 93 0.33 7.63 7.77
CA SER A 93 1.05 6.41 8.13
C SER A 93 2.44 6.71 8.71
N TYR A 94 3.19 7.64 8.12
CA TYR A 94 4.50 8.02 8.62
C TYR A 94 4.44 8.85 9.91
N MET A 95 3.40 9.67 10.08
CA MET A 95 3.13 10.32 11.36
C MET A 95 2.84 9.29 12.46
N SER A 96 2.00 8.29 12.19
CA SER A 96 1.76 7.21 13.13
C SER A 96 3.02 6.40 13.41
N LEU A 97 3.80 6.08 12.38
CA LEU A 97 5.08 5.37 12.52
C LEU A 97 6.08 6.17 13.38
N ASP A 98 5.98 7.49 13.45
CA ASP A 98 6.83 8.33 14.32
C ASP A 98 6.52 8.11 15.80
N GLU A 99 5.24 7.99 16.14
CA GLU A 99 4.77 7.86 17.52
C GLU A 99 4.82 6.43 18.05
N ILE A 100 4.57 5.42 17.19
CA ILE A 100 4.46 4.02 17.63
C ILE A 100 5.65 3.16 17.23
N SER A 101 5.77 1.96 17.81
CA SER A 101 6.80 1.01 17.42
C SER A 101 6.56 0.46 15.99
N PRO A 102 7.60 0.09 15.23
CA PRO A 102 7.42 -0.57 13.92
C PRO A 102 6.58 -1.85 13.99
N LEU A 103 6.62 -2.55 15.13
CA LEU A 103 5.81 -3.75 15.37
C LEU A 103 4.32 -3.39 15.44
N THR A 104 3.95 -2.43 16.29
CA THR A 104 2.58 -1.91 16.42
C THR A 104 2.06 -1.35 15.09
N PHE A 105 2.92 -0.64 14.36
CA PHE A 105 2.59 -0.13 13.03
C PHE A 105 2.29 -1.27 12.03
N SER A 106 3.07 -2.35 12.07
CA SER A 106 2.83 -3.53 11.22
C SER A 106 1.49 -4.20 11.54
N ILE A 107 1.08 -4.22 12.81
CA ILE A 107 -0.22 -4.75 13.24
C ILE A 107 -1.37 -3.91 12.68
N GLY A 108 -1.27 -2.57 12.81
CA GLY A 108 -2.24 -1.65 12.21
C GLY A 108 -2.36 -1.83 10.70
N ASN A 109 -1.25 -2.08 10.01
CA ASN A 109 -1.24 -2.36 8.58
C ASN A 109 -1.96 -3.68 8.22
N THR A 110 -1.84 -4.71 9.05
CA THR A 110 -2.64 -5.95 8.89
C THR A 110 -4.13 -5.67 9.04
N MET A 111 -4.53 -4.94 10.09
CA MET A 111 -5.94 -4.58 10.31
C MET A 111 -6.52 -3.78 9.14
N LYS A 112 -5.75 -2.81 8.62
CA LYS A 112 -6.13 -2.08 7.40
C LYS A 112 -6.38 -3.03 6.23
N ARG A 113 -5.50 -4.01 5.99
CA ARG A 113 -5.66 -4.98 4.88
C ARG A 113 -6.94 -5.79 5.02
N ILE A 114 -7.28 -6.21 6.24
CA ILE A 114 -8.53 -6.93 6.53
C ILE A 114 -9.73 -6.06 6.16
N SER A 115 -9.76 -4.81 6.62
CA SER A 115 -10.84 -3.87 6.29
C SER A 115 -10.99 -3.69 4.79
N VAL A 116 -9.88 -3.50 4.05
CA VAL A 116 -9.91 -3.34 2.59
C VAL A 116 -10.45 -4.59 1.89
N ILE A 117 -10.03 -5.80 2.31
CA ILE A 117 -10.54 -7.06 1.74
C ILE A 117 -12.04 -7.17 1.96
N VAL A 118 -12.51 -6.99 3.19
CA VAL A 118 -13.94 -7.12 3.54
C VAL A 118 -14.78 -6.08 2.78
N SER A 119 -14.36 -4.80 2.78
CA SER A 119 -15.05 -3.76 2.02
C SER A 119 -15.07 -4.05 0.52
N SER A 120 -13.98 -4.58 -0.06
CA SER A 120 -13.95 -4.91 -1.49
C SER A 120 -14.93 -6.01 -1.86
N ILE A 121 -15.10 -7.03 -1.01
CA ILE A 121 -16.06 -8.12 -1.23
C ILE A 121 -17.49 -7.57 -1.19
N ILE A 122 -17.79 -6.68 -0.23
CA ILE A 122 -19.12 -6.07 -0.08
C ILE A 122 -19.45 -5.16 -1.27
N ILE A 123 -18.52 -4.30 -1.69
CA ILE A 123 -18.74 -3.28 -2.72
C ILE A 123 -18.76 -3.91 -4.13
N PHE A 124 -17.80 -4.77 -4.44
CA PHE A 124 -17.66 -5.36 -5.77
C PHE A 124 -18.44 -6.67 -5.95
N HIS A 125 -19.16 -7.12 -4.90
CA HIS A 125 -19.88 -8.39 -4.88
C HIS A 125 -19.04 -9.55 -5.44
N THR A 126 -17.74 -9.59 -5.08
CA THR A 126 -16.83 -10.59 -5.60
C THR A 126 -17.28 -11.98 -5.13
N PRO A 127 -17.47 -12.97 -6.02
CA PRO A 127 -17.91 -14.29 -5.62
C PRO A 127 -16.80 -14.99 -4.83
N VAL A 128 -17.01 -15.16 -3.53
CA VAL A 128 -16.08 -15.87 -2.63
C VAL A 128 -16.65 -17.24 -2.33
N GLN A 129 -15.92 -18.29 -2.73
CA GLN A 129 -16.25 -19.66 -2.33
C GLN A 129 -16.13 -19.80 -0.79
N PRO A 130 -17.03 -20.53 -0.11
CA PRO A 130 -17.00 -20.67 1.35
C PRO A 130 -15.66 -21.16 1.90
N VAL A 131 -14.98 -22.05 1.18
CA VAL A 131 -13.64 -22.55 1.54
C VAL A 131 -12.58 -21.43 1.50
N ASN A 132 -12.66 -20.52 0.51
CA ASN A 132 -11.74 -19.38 0.40
C ASN A 132 -12.00 -18.36 1.51
N ALA A 133 -13.27 -18.15 1.86
CA ALA A 133 -13.65 -17.29 3.00
C ALA A 133 -13.12 -17.86 4.31
N LEU A 134 -13.24 -19.19 4.53
CA LEU A 134 -12.69 -19.87 5.70
C LEU A 134 -11.17 -19.73 5.76
N GLY A 135 -10.46 -19.97 4.66
CA GLY A 135 -9.00 -19.82 4.60
C GLY A 135 -8.55 -18.39 4.89
N ALA A 136 -9.25 -17.38 4.35
CA ALA A 136 -9.00 -15.98 4.68
C ALA A 136 -9.25 -15.69 6.17
N ALA A 137 -10.35 -16.18 6.74
CA ALA A 137 -10.67 -16.01 8.15
C ALA A 137 -9.59 -16.61 9.07
N ILE A 138 -9.11 -17.83 8.76
CA ILE A 138 -8.03 -18.48 9.52
C ILE A 138 -6.73 -17.68 9.42
N ALA A 139 -6.35 -17.22 8.22
CA ALA A 139 -5.14 -16.41 8.05
C ALA A 139 -5.20 -15.08 8.82
N ILE A 140 -6.37 -14.43 8.82
CA ILE A 140 -6.64 -13.20 9.55
C ILE A 140 -6.55 -13.43 11.06
N LEU A 141 -7.25 -14.45 11.57
CA LEU A 141 -7.23 -14.82 12.98
C LEU A 141 -5.82 -15.22 13.44
N GLY A 142 -5.09 -16.00 12.65
CA GLY A 142 -3.70 -16.36 12.94
C GLY A 142 -2.78 -15.15 13.03
N THR A 143 -2.94 -14.18 12.14
CA THR A 143 -2.14 -12.94 12.18
C THR A 143 -2.49 -12.09 13.40
N PHE A 144 -3.78 -12.03 13.77
CA PHE A 144 -4.24 -11.33 14.97
C PHE A 144 -3.72 -11.99 16.26
N LEU A 145 -3.81 -13.32 16.36
CA LEU A 145 -3.30 -14.07 17.52
C LEU A 145 -1.78 -13.95 17.66
N TYR A 146 -1.03 -14.05 16.55
CA TYR A 146 0.42 -13.83 16.55
C TYR A 146 0.79 -12.43 17.06
N SER A 147 0.02 -11.42 16.65
CA SER A 147 0.18 -10.04 17.12
C SER A 147 -0.05 -9.92 18.64
N GLN A 148 -1.08 -10.59 19.17
CA GLN A 148 -1.40 -10.53 20.60
C GLN A 148 -0.39 -11.30 21.46
N ALA A 149 0.11 -12.44 20.98
CA ALA A 149 1.04 -13.28 21.74
C ALA A 149 2.47 -12.73 21.81
N LYS A 150 2.81 -11.76 20.95
CA LYS A 150 4.16 -11.18 20.85
C LYS A 150 4.30 -9.81 21.53
N ASN A 151 3.17 -9.18 21.90
CA ASN A 151 3.11 -8.09 22.88
C ASN A 151 3.02 -8.68 24.29
#